data_AF-A0A382YJM1-F1
#
_entry.id   AF-A0A382YJM1-F1
#
_cell.length_a   1.000
_cell.length_b   1.000
_cell.length_c   1.000
_cell.angle_alpha   90.00
_cell.angle_beta   90.00
_cell.angle_gamma   90.00
#
_symmetry.space_group_name_H-M   'P 1'
#
loop_
_entity.id
_entity.type
_entity.pdbx_description
1 polymer ?
#
loop_
_entity_poly.entity_id
_entity_poly.type
_entity_poly.pdbx_seq_one_letter_code
_entity_poly.pdbx_strand_id
1 'polypeptide(L)' 'MHIATHLGHKEITELLIAKGADVNAKIEDGKTPLDLAIHLKRTETADLLRKHGGKTGEE' A
#
# COMPACT_ATOMS: atom_id res chain seq x y z
N MET A 1 -6.31 -8.06 -20.83
CA MET A 1 -5.25 -7.48 -19.97
C MET A 1 -5.87 -6.72 -18.79
N HIS A 2 -6.41 -7.40 -17.78
CA HIS A 2 -6.92 -6.73 -16.57
C HIS A 2 -6.58 -7.51 -15.29
N ILE A 3 -6.42 -8.82 -15.38
CA ILE A 3 -6.11 -9.70 -14.25
C ILE A 3 -4.66 -9.51 -13.76
N ALA A 4 -3.69 -9.35 -14.69
CA ALA A 4 -2.28 -9.22 -14.34
C ALA A 4 -1.93 -7.90 -13.63
N THR A 5 -2.65 -6.81 -13.90
CA THR A 5 -2.35 -5.50 -13.32
C THR A 5 -2.72 -5.44 -11.84
N HIS A 6 -3.82 -6.07 -11.44
CA HIS A 6 -4.26 -6.14 -10.04
C HIS A 6 -3.40 -7.13 -9.24
N LEU A 7 -3.20 -8.34 -9.79
CA LEU A 7 -2.34 -9.35 -9.17
C LEU A 7 -0.90 -8.87 -9.03
N GLY A 8 -0.34 -8.24 -10.09
CA GLY A 8 1.03 -7.72 -10.07
C GLY A 8 1.24 -6.64 -9.02
N HIS A 9 0.28 -5.73 -8.84
CA HIS A 9 0.40 -4.69 -7.81
C HIS A 9 0.37 -5.27 -6.39
N LYS A 10 -0.47 -6.27 -6.15
CA LYS A 10 -0.51 -7.00 -4.88
C LYS A 10 0.82 -7.69 -4.59
N GLU A 11 1.32 -8.49 -5.54
CA GLU A 11 2.52 -9.30 -5.37
C GLU A 11 3.77 -8.43 -5.18
N ILE A 12 3.86 -7.30 -5.90
CA ILE A 12 4.91 -6.29 -5.72
C ILE A 12 4.81 -5.65 -4.33
N THR A 13 3.61 -5.32 -3.86
CA THR A 13 3.41 -4.72 -2.54
C THR A 13 3.82 -5.70 -1.43
N GLU A 14 3.40 -6.97 -1.51
CA GLU A 14 3.80 -8.02 -0.57
C GLU A 14 5.32 -8.24 -0.58
N LEU A 15 5.95 -8.27 -1.76
CA LEU A 15 7.39 -8.42 -1.88
C LEU A 15 8.14 -7.24 -1.23
N LEU A 16 7.70 -6.01 -1.47
CA LEU A 16 8.30 -4.81 -0.87
C LEU A 16 8.21 -4.85 0.66
N ILE A 17 7.05 -5.20 1.21
CA ILE A 17 6.85 -5.36 2.65
C ILE A 17 7.75 -6.48 3.20
N ALA A 18 7.82 -7.63 2.52
CA ALA A 18 8.68 -8.74 2.91
C ALA A 18 10.18 -8.39 2.87
N LYS A 19 10.57 -7.43 2.04
CA LYS A 19 11.94 -6.88 1.99
C LYS A 19 12.22 -5.86 3.10
N GLY A 20 11.26 -5.60 3.99
CA GLY A 20 11.41 -4.65 5.08
C GLY A 20 11.09 -3.21 4.68
N ALA A 21 10.32 -2.99 3.60
CA ALA A 21 9.81 -1.67 3.30
C ALA A 21 8.94 -1.16 4.45
N ASP A 22 9.11 0.10 4.81
CA ASP A 22 8.30 0.75 5.82
C ASP A 22 6.90 1.03 5.27
N VAL A 23 5.91 0.29 5.76
CA VAL A 23 4.49 0.41 5.40
C VAL A 23 3.87 1.74 5.81
N ASN A 24 4.54 2.51 6.68
CA ASN A 24 4.09 3.79 7.20
C ASN A 24 5.00 4.96 6.74
N ALA A 25 5.87 4.73 5.75
CA ALA A 25 6.75 5.76 5.23
C ALA A 25 5.96 6.99 4.74
N LYS A 26 6.14 8.13 5.39
CA LYS A 26 5.49 9.38 4.99
C LYS A 26 6.25 10.02 3.84
N ILE A 27 5.54 10.43 2.79
CA ILE A 27 6.08 11.30 1.74
C ILE A 27 6.10 12.76 2.22
N GLU A 28 6.68 13.68 1.44
CA GLU A 28 6.80 15.10 1.80
C GLU A 28 5.45 15.77 2.14
N ASP A 29 4.36 15.26 1.58
CA ASP A 29 2.98 15.72 1.84
C ASP A 29 2.38 15.14 3.15
N GLY A 30 3.15 14.39 3.93
CA GLY A 30 2.71 13.73 5.17
C GLY A 30 1.89 12.45 4.98
N LYS A 31 1.59 12.09 3.73
CA LYS A 31 0.79 10.91 3.35
C LYS A 31 1.60 9.61 3.44
N THR A 32 0.95 8.54 3.88
CA THR A 32 1.51 7.18 3.90
C THR A 32 1.12 6.41 2.62
N PRO A 33 1.71 5.22 2.38
CA PRO A 33 1.27 4.34 1.31
C PRO A 33 -0.22 3.97 1.41
N LEU A 34 -0.77 3.91 2.63
CA LEU A 34 -2.19 3.61 2.83
C LEU A 34 -3.07 4.78 2.38
N ASP A 35 -2.69 6.04 2.66
CA ASP A 35 -3.40 7.21 2.17
C ASP A 35 -3.45 7.21 0.63
N LEU A 36 -2.30 6.95 -0.01
CA LEU A 36 -2.21 6.87 -1.45
C LEU A 36 -3.10 5.75 -2.02
N ALA A 37 -3.12 4.57 -1.39
CA ALA A 37 -3.97 3.47 -1.82
C ALA A 37 -5.47 3.83 -1.70
N ILE A 38 -5.88 4.51 -0.63
CA ILE A 38 -7.26 4.96 -0.43
C ILE A 38 -7.64 6.04 -1.46
N HIS A 39 -6.79 7.07 -1.64
CA HIS A 39 -7.02 8.14 -2.61
C HIS A 39 -7.12 7.63 -4.05
N LEU A 40 -6.32 6.63 -4.41
CA LEU A 40 -6.34 5.98 -5.72
C LEU A 40 -7.40 4.88 -5.85
N LYS A 41 -8.24 4.67 -4.82
CA LYS A 41 -9.26 3.62 -4.74
C LYS A 41 -8.71 2.20 -5.01
N ARG A 42 -7.46 1.95 -4.59
CA ARG A 42 -6.80 0.64 -4.69
C ARG A 42 -7.09 -0.19 -3.44
N THR A 43 -8.31 -0.70 -3.35
CA THR A 43 -8.83 -1.41 -2.17
C THR A 43 -7.93 -2.58 -1.76
N GLU A 44 -7.52 -3.44 -2.70
CA GLU A 44 -6.64 -4.59 -2.40
C GLU A 44 -5.29 -4.18 -1.83
N THR A 45 -4.68 -3.11 -2.35
CA THR A 45 -3.41 -2.57 -1.83
C THR A 45 -3.61 -1.98 -0.44
N ALA A 46 -4.72 -1.27 -0.21
CA ALA A 46 -5.05 -0.72 1.10
C ALA A 46 -5.28 -1.83 2.15
N ASP A 47 -6.01 -2.89 1.79
CA ASP A 47 -6.22 -4.05 2.66
C ASP A 47 -4.91 -4.76 3.01
N LEU A 48 -4.02 -4.94 2.04
CA LEU A 48 -2.69 -5.52 2.27
C LEU A 48 -1.85 -4.67 3.22
N LEU A 49 -1.75 -3.37 2.96
CA LEU A 49 -1.01 -2.45 3.81
C LEU A 49 -1.56 -2.50 5.24
N ARG A 50 -2.89 -2.45 5.42
CA ARG A 50 -3.52 -2.53 6.74
C ARG A 50 -3.25 -3.85 7.45
N LYS A 51 -3.31 -4.98 6.72
CA LYS A 51 -2.98 -6.32 7.25
C LYS A 51 -1.54 -6.39 7.76
N HIS A 52 -0.64 -5.63 7.16
CA HIS A 52 0.76 -5.52 7.57
C HIS A 52 1.03 -4.35 8.54
N GLY A 53 0.00 -3.74 9.13
CA GLY A 53 0.14 -2.67 10.13
C GLY A 53 0.32 -1.27 9.56
N GLY A 54 0.04 -1.09 8.26
CA GLY A 54 -0.05 0.20 7.60
C GLY A 54 -1.20 1.03 8.17
N LYS A 55 -0.93 2.32 8.38
CA LYS A 55 -1.84 3.32 8.92
C LYS A 55 -1.93 4.51 7.98
N THR A 56 -3.04 5.21 8.02
CA THR A 56 -3.14 6.53 7.38
C THR A 56 -2.23 7.51 8.10
N GLY A 57 -1.83 8.60 7.44
CA GLY A 57 -0.99 9.63 8.06
C GLY A 57 -1.64 10.29 9.28
N GLU A 58 -2.96 10.17 9.40
CA GLU A 58 -3.83 10.73 10.44
C GLU A 58 -4.09 9.80 11.64
N GLU A 59 -3.79 8.49 11.54
CA GLU A 59 -3.96 7.46 12.59
C GLU A 59 -2.74 7.32 13.52
#